data_AF-A0A7X0DY66-F1
#
_entry.id   AF-A0A7X0DY66-F1
#
_cell.length_a   1.000
_cell.length_b   1.000
_cell.length_c   1.000
_cell.angle_alpha   90.00
_cell.angle_beta   90.00
_cell.angle_gamma   90.00
#
_symmetry.space_group_name_H-M   'P 1'
#
loop_
_entity.id
_entity.type
_entity.pdbx_description
1 polymer ?
#
loop_
_entity_poly.entity_id
_entity_poly.type
_entity_poly.pdbx_seq_one_letter_code
_entity_poly.pdbx_strand_id
1 'polypeptide(L)'
;MKNNKPKLNSALTSRVIDLHDQGYTDDFLSVKDECFLCLQNSENFSLADLNIQVIDQGFDQFSKTYKYIHTVETANGNKGLLIGELMLAELESVN
;
A
#
# COMPACT_ATOMS: atom_id res chain seq x y z
N MET A 1 -30.40 8.50 20.14
CA MET A 1 -29.69 8.06 18.91
C MET A 1 -28.30 7.59 19.30
N LYS A 2 -27.93 6.34 19.01
CA LYS A 2 -26.54 5.87 19.17
C LYS A 2 -25.74 6.36 17.97
N ASN A 3 -24.71 7.19 18.20
CA ASN A 3 -23.79 7.61 17.15
C ASN A 3 -22.91 6.41 16.75
N ASN A 4 -23.32 5.65 15.73
CA ASN A 4 -22.49 4.62 15.10
C ASN A 4 -21.47 5.29 14.17
N LYS A 5 -20.53 6.07 14.72
CA LYS A 5 -19.36 6.48 13.96
C LYS A 5 -18.55 5.21 13.65
N PRO A 6 -18.18 4.95 12.39
CA PRO A 6 -17.27 3.85 12.09
C PRO A 6 -16.03 4.00 12.97
N LYS A 7 -15.65 2.93 13.66
CA LYS A 7 -14.44 2.93 14.49
C LYS A 7 -13.27 3.09 13.53
N LEU A 8 -12.41 4.08 13.77
CA LEU A 8 -11.16 4.25 13.02
C LEU A 8 -10.40 2.91 13.01
N ASN A 9 -9.82 2.54 11.87
CA ASN A 9 -9.04 1.31 11.73
C ASN A 9 -7.72 1.42 12.48
N SER A 10 -7.77 1.45 13.82
CA SER A 10 -6.59 1.69 14.64
C SER A 10 -5.46 0.73 14.34
N ALA A 11 -5.76 -0.52 13.99
CA ALA A 11 -4.74 -1.51 13.60
C ALA A 11 -4.04 -1.14 12.27
N LEU A 12 -4.80 -0.86 11.20
CA LEU A 12 -4.24 -0.42 9.91
C LEU A 12 -3.47 0.90 10.06
N THR A 13 -4.06 1.86 10.77
CA THR A 13 -3.44 3.17 11.03
C THR A 13 -2.14 3.03 11.82
N SER A 14 -2.12 2.24 12.89
CA SER A 14 -0.90 1.97 13.66
C SER A 14 0.16 1.31 12.79
N ARG A 15 -0.21 0.32 11.97
CA ARG A 15 0.74 -0.35 11.10
C ARG A 15 1.37 0.60 10.07
N VAL A 16 0.57 1.48 9.47
CA VAL A 16 1.06 2.52 8.55
C VAL A 16 2.01 3.49 9.25
N ILE A 17 1.69 3.92 10.47
CA ILE A 17 2.57 4.79 11.28
C ILE A 17 3.91 4.09 11.54
N ASP A 18 3.88 2.83 11.99
CA ASP A 18 5.11 2.07 12.28
C ASP A 18 6.01 1.92 11.05
N LEU A 19 5.42 1.86 9.85
CA LEU A 19 6.15 1.73 8.59
C LEU A 19 6.73 3.07 8.12
N HIS A 20 5.99 4.16 8.30
CA HIS A 20 6.55 5.50 8.08
C HIS A 20 7.73 5.77 9.01
N ASP A 21 7.65 5.35 10.28
CA ASP A 21 8.76 5.46 11.23
C ASP A 21 9.99 4.61 10.82
N GLN A 22 9.80 3.59 9.98
CA GLN A 22 10.86 2.78 9.37
C GLN A 22 11.41 3.35 8.05
N GLY A 23 10.89 4.47 7.58
CA GLY A 23 11.36 5.17 6.37
C GLY A 23 10.58 4.87 5.10
N TYR A 24 9.45 4.15 5.16
CA TYR A 24 8.53 4.03 4.02
C TYR A 24 7.65 5.28 3.97
N THR A 25 8.16 6.40 3.48
CA THR A 25 7.52 7.72 3.59
C THR A 25 6.60 8.09 2.44
N ASP A 26 6.72 7.40 1.31
CA ASP A 26 5.93 7.69 0.13
C ASP A 26 4.60 6.91 0.11
N ASP A 27 3.62 7.40 -0.64
CA ASP A 27 2.34 6.76 -0.88
C ASP A 27 2.21 6.45 -2.37
N PHE A 28 1.92 5.19 -2.67
CA PHE A 28 1.73 4.71 -4.03
C PHE A 28 0.27 4.40 -4.29
N LEU A 29 -0.16 4.65 -5.53
CA LEU A 29 -1.46 4.27 -6.04
C LEU A 29 -1.28 3.37 -7.26
N SER A 30 -1.95 2.21 -7.26
CA SER A 30 -2.06 1.38 -8.46
C SER A 30 -3.00 2.06 -9.47
N VAL A 31 -2.50 2.24 -10.68
CA VAL A 31 -3.21 2.76 -11.84
C VAL A 31 -3.43 1.59 -12.83
N LYS A 32 -4.11 1.85 -13.95
CA LYS A 32 -4.30 0.86 -15.01
C LYS A 32 -2.95 0.38 -15.57
N ASP A 33 -2.99 -0.82 -16.18
CA ASP A 33 -1.88 -1.38 -16.97
C ASP A 33 -0.56 -1.47 -16.19
N GLU A 34 -0.63 -1.94 -14.94
CA GLU A 34 0.54 -2.19 -14.08
C GLU A 34 1.44 -0.96 -13.85
N CYS A 35 0.85 0.23 -13.97
CA CYS A 35 1.48 1.49 -13.61
C CYS A 35 1.16 1.87 -12.16
N PHE A 36 2.12 2.50 -11.49
CA PHE A 36 1.99 2.96 -10.12
C PHE A 36 2.41 4.42 -10.02
N LEU A 37 1.54 5.25 -9.44
CA LEU A 37 1.81 6.67 -9.22
C LEU A 37 2.32 6.87 -7.80
N CYS A 38 3.50 7.46 -7.62
CA CYS A 38 3.92 8.00 -6.33
C CYS A 38 3.28 9.38 -6.14
N LEU A 39 2.55 9.57 -5.04
CA LEU A 39 1.78 10.80 -4.80
C LEU A 39 2.67 11.98 -4.39
N GLN A 40 3.84 11.70 -3.81
CA GLN A 40 4.77 12.69 -3.27
C GLN A 40 5.53 13.42 -4.38
N ASN A 41 5.90 12.70 -5.44
CA ASN A 41 6.69 13.25 -6.56
C ASN A 41 5.92 13.28 -7.90
N SER A 42 4.69 12.73 -7.94
CA SER A 42 3.87 12.61 -9.16
C SER A 42 4.52 11.82 -10.30
N GLU A 43 5.48 10.96 -9.98
CA GLU A 43 6.17 10.09 -10.94
C GLU A 43 5.40 8.77 -11.10
N ASN A 44 5.35 8.28 -12.34
CA ASN A 44 4.78 6.96 -12.64
C ASN A 44 5.91 5.94 -12.76
N PHE A 45 5.70 4.78 -12.15
CA PHE A 45 6.59 3.63 -12.20
C PHE A 45 5.88 2.46 -12.86
N SER A 46 6.60 1.71 -13.70
CA SER A 46 6.11 0.41 -14.14
C SER A 46 6.32 -0.63 -13.05
N LEU A 47 5.58 -1.73 -13.08
CA LEU A 47 5.81 -2.86 -12.16
C LEU A 47 7.27 -3.36 -12.19
N ALA A 48 7.92 -3.31 -13.36
CA ALA A 48 9.31 -3.75 -13.52
C ALA A 48 10.34 -2.85 -12.78
N ASP A 49 9.95 -1.62 -12.42
CA ASP A 49 10.82 -0.66 -11.72
C ASP A 49 10.66 -0.73 -10.18
N LEU A 50 9.76 -1.59 -9.69
CA LEU A 50 9.33 -1.67 -8.31
C LEU A 50 9.55 -3.05 -7.71
N ASN A 51 10.08 -3.08 -6.49
CA ASN A 51 9.98 -4.23 -5.60
C ASN A 51 8.75 -4.01 -4.69
N ILE A 52 7.74 -4.85 -4.85
CA ILE A 52 6.47 -4.76 -4.11
C ILE A 52 6.31 -6.01 -3.25
N GLN A 53 6.16 -5.83 -1.93
CA GLN A 53 5.97 -6.94 -0.99
C GLN A 53 4.75 -6.71 -0.11
N VAL A 54 3.91 -7.74 0.02
CA VAL A 54 2.80 -7.73 0.98
C VAL A 54 3.38 -8.00 2.37
N ILE A 55 3.16 -7.10 3.31
CA ILE A 55 3.72 -7.22 4.67
C ILE A 55 2.67 -7.36 5.76
N ASP A 56 1.41 -7.02 5.46
CA ASP A 56 0.30 -7.15 6.40
C ASP A 56 -1.06 -7.05 5.68
N GLN A 57 -2.13 -7.36 6.41
CA GLN A 57 -3.50 -7.10 6.00
C GLN A 57 -4.35 -6.62 7.19
N GLY A 58 -5.39 -5.85 6.92
CA GLY A 58 -6.33 -5.42 7.94
C GLY A 58 -7.73 -5.21 7.39
N PHE A 59 -8.75 -5.43 8.22
CA PHE A 59 -10.12 -5.19 7.84
C PHE A 59 -10.46 -3.71 7.99
N ASP A 60 -10.79 -3.06 6.88
CA ASP A 60 -11.23 -1.68 6.84
C ASP A 60 -12.71 -1.58 7.22
N GLN A 61 -12.99 -0.96 8.36
CA GLN A 61 -14.33 -0.75 8.88
C GLN A 61 -15.16 0.25 8.08
N PHE A 62 -14.53 1.11 7.26
CA PHE A 62 -15.22 2.07 6.40
C PHE A 62 -15.70 1.41 5.11
N SER A 63 -14.80 0.77 4.36
CA SER A 63 -15.16 0.06 3.12
C SER A 63 -15.81 -1.31 3.34
N LYS A 64 -15.70 -1.88 4.55
CA LYS A 64 -16.08 -3.27 4.86
C LYS A 64 -15.33 -4.30 4.01
N THR A 65 -14.09 -4.01 3.63
CA THR A 65 -13.23 -4.90 2.85
C THR A 65 -11.90 -5.14 3.57
N TYR A 66 -11.26 -6.27 3.30
CA TYR A 66 -9.86 -6.46 3.69
C TYR A 66 -8.96 -5.63 2.78
N LYS A 67 -7.98 -4.96 3.39
CA LYS A 67 -6.93 -4.22 2.72
C LYS A 67 -5.60 -4.91 2.99
N TYR A 68 -4.77 -5.01 1.95
CA TYR A 68 -3.38 -5.41 2.05
C TYR A 68 -2.51 -4.17 2.13
N ILE A 69 -1.50 -4.23 2.99
CA ILE A 69 -0.43 -3.23 3.07
C ILE A 69 0.76 -3.81 2.34
N HIS A 70 1.19 -3.12 1.29
CA HIS A 70 2.41 -3.45 0.57
C HIS A 70 3.47 -2.40 0.83
N THR A 71 4.71 -2.83 1.01
CA THR A 71 5.88 -1.97 0.85
C THR A 71 6.25 -1.89 -0.62
N VAL A 72 6.64 -0.70 -1.06
CA VAL A 72 7.13 -0.43 -2.40
C VAL A 72 8.51 0.17 -2.29
N GLU A 73 9.48 -0.42 -2.98
CA GLU A 73 10.83 0.14 -3.12
C GLU A 73 11.14 0.33 -4.60
N THR A 74 11.57 1.53 -4.98
CA THR A 74 11.95 1.87 -6.35
C THR A 74 13.44 1.60 -6.57
N ALA A 75 13.85 1.44 -7.83
CA ALA A 75 15.27 1.31 -8.19
C ALA A 75 16.15 2.51 -7.76
N ASN A 76 15.57 3.71 -7.61
CA ASN A 76 16.27 4.90 -7.15
C ASN A 76 16.29 5.05 -5.61
N GLY A 77 15.75 4.08 -4.87
CA GLY A 77 15.82 4.01 -3.41
C GLY A 77 14.69 4.69 -2.64
N ASN A 78 13.67 5.19 -3.34
CA ASN A 78 12.45 5.69 -2.69
C ASN A 78 11.68 4.52 -2.10
N LYS A 79 11.07 4.75 -0.93
CA LYS A 79 10.35 3.74 -0.17
C LYS A 79 8.98 4.27 0.21
N GLY A 80 7.95 3.48 -0.04
CA GLY A 80 6.59 3.87 0.29
C GLY A 80 5.63 2.71 0.48
N LEU A 81 4.36 3.04 0.60
CA LEU A 81 3.29 2.10 0.89
C LEU A 81 2.24 2.12 -0.20
N LEU A 82 1.72 0.93 -0.53
CA LEU A 82 0.55 0.76 -1.37
C LEU A 82 -0.52 -0.01 -0.57
N ILE A 83 -1.66 0.65 -0.33
CA ILE A 83 -2.80 0.05 0.38
C ILE A 83 -3.90 -0.26 -0.63
N GLY A 84 -4.24 -1.53 -0.79
CA GLY A 84 -5.16 -1.99 -1.82
C GLY A 84 -6.02 -3.18 -1.38
N GLU A 85 -7.05 -3.49 -2.15
CA GLU A 85 -7.89 -4.69 -1.92
C GLU A 85 -7.30 -5.95 -2.56
N LEU A 86 -6.41 -5.76 -3.53
CA LEU A 86 -5.73 -6.84 -4.23
C LEU A 86 -4.35 -7.06 -3.62
N MET A 87 -4.01 -8.32 -3.41
CA MET A 87 -2.68 -8.74 -3.06
C MET A 87 -1.83 -8.71 -4.33
N LEU A 88 -0.84 -7.82 -4.37
CA LEU A 88 0.21 -7.81 -5.38
C LEU A 88 1.42 -8.53 -4.79
N ALA A 89 1.58 -9.79 -5.15
CA ALA A 89 2.83 -10.51 -4.93
C ALA A 89 3.69 -10.39 -6.20
N GLU A 90 5.00 -10.38 -6.05
CA GLU A 90 5.89 -10.68 -7.18
C GLU A 90 5.40 -12.00 -7.81
N LEU A 91 4.85 -11.93 -9.01
CA LEU A 91 4.60 -13.11 -9.82
C LEU A 91 5.99 -13.57 -10.27
N GLU A 92 6.63 -14.41 -9.46
CA GLU A 92 7.72 -15.25 -9.93
C GLU A 92 7.20 -15.95 -11.19
N SER A 93 7.82 -15.62 -12.31
CA SER A 93 7.44 -16.11 -13.62
C SER A 93 7.47 -17.63 -13.57
N VAL A 94 6.29 -18.27 -13.69
CA VAL A 94 6.25 -19.68 -14.04
C VAL A 94 6.76 -19.76 -15.47
N ASN A 95 8.04 -20.14 -15.60
CA ASN A 95 8.69 -20.48 -16.86
C ASN A 95 7.90 -21.52 -17.67
#